data_AF-A0A8B9N4Y9-F1
#
_entry.id   AF-A0A8B9N4Y9-F1
#
_cell.length_a   1.000
_cell.length_b   1.000
_cell.length_c   1.000
_cell.angle_alpha   90.00
_cell.angle_beta   90.00
_cell.angle_gamma   90.00
#
_symmetry.space_group_name_H-M   'P 1'
#
loop_
_entity.id
_entity.type
_entity.pdbx_description
1 polymer ?
#
loop_
_entity_poly.entity_id
_entity_poly.type
_entity_poly.pdbx_seq_one_letter_code
_entity_poly.pdbx_strand_id
1 'polypeptide(L)'
;MGAAAPMTPPRAALFKGGAEPGGAEGGEVVAVSGPAPPAFSPFTHPAAREPSMSQRQNQRRGGPRADMVPEIAAAVGFVSSLLRTRGCVSEQQLQVFSGALREALAEHYKHHWFPEKPFKGSGYRCIRINHKMDPIISKAASQIGLSLPQLYQLLPSELTLWVDPYEVSYRIGEDGSICVLYEATATKPVSSYGMLTCKNQMMLGRTSPSKNYIMTVSS
;
A
#
# COMPACT_ATOMS: atom_id res chain seq x y z
N MET A 1 19.29 -21.20 -22.48
CA MET A 1 18.09 -21.13 -23.34
C MET A 1 16.98 -21.90 -22.66
N GLY A 2 16.00 -21.20 -22.09
CA GLY A 2 14.83 -21.81 -21.45
C GLY A 2 13.69 -20.81 -21.55
N ALA A 3 12.75 -21.12 -22.44
CA ALA A 3 11.70 -20.22 -22.90
C ALA A 3 10.62 -20.01 -21.83
N ALA A 4 10.19 -18.75 -21.66
CA ALA A 4 9.03 -18.38 -20.87
C ALA A 4 7.74 -18.66 -21.66
N ALA A 5 6.79 -19.35 -21.05
CA ALA A 5 5.44 -19.53 -21.58
C ALA A 5 4.58 -18.27 -21.33
N PRO A 6 3.73 -17.85 -22.29
CA PRO A 6 2.87 -16.68 -22.10
C PRO A 6 1.58 -17.00 -21.33
N MET A 7 1.30 -16.21 -20.29
CA MET A 7 0.05 -16.19 -19.55
C MET A 7 -0.97 -15.29 -20.28
N THR A 8 -2.03 -15.90 -20.80
CA THR A 8 -3.23 -15.23 -21.32
C THR A 8 -4.07 -14.60 -20.20
N PRO A 9 -4.56 -13.35 -20.35
CA PRO A 9 -5.52 -12.77 -19.41
C PRO A 9 -6.98 -13.24 -19.69
N PRO A 10 -7.83 -13.36 -18.65
CA PRO A 10 -9.24 -13.73 -18.83
C PRO A 10 -10.09 -12.60 -19.41
N ARG A 11 -11.04 -13.01 -20.27
CA ARG A 11 -11.97 -12.20 -21.07
C ARG A 11 -12.92 -11.37 -20.21
N ALA A 12 -13.11 -10.11 -20.60
CA ALA A 12 -14.14 -9.21 -20.07
C ALA A 12 -15.54 -9.73 -20.41
N ALA A 13 -16.43 -9.72 -19.42
CA ALA A 13 -17.83 -10.07 -19.56
C ALA A 13 -18.60 -9.00 -20.35
N LEU A 14 -19.37 -9.51 -21.30
CA LEU A 14 -20.24 -8.84 -22.26
C LEU A 14 -21.42 -8.16 -21.56
N PHE A 15 -21.55 -6.83 -21.68
CA PHE A 15 -22.75 -6.09 -21.30
C PHE A 15 -23.81 -6.30 -22.40
N LYS A 16 -24.93 -6.96 -22.06
CA LYS A 16 -26.12 -7.04 -22.93
C LYS A 16 -26.93 -5.75 -22.78
N GLY A 17 -26.96 -4.93 -23.83
CA GLY A 17 -27.97 -3.90 -24.03
C GLY A 17 -29.19 -4.51 -24.70
N GLY A 18 -30.37 -4.38 -24.08
CA GLY A 18 -31.66 -4.69 -24.68
C GLY A 18 -32.38 -3.39 -25.01
N ALA A 19 -32.78 -3.23 -26.27
CA ALA A 19 -33.67 -2.19 -26.75
C ALA A 19 -34.91 -2.89 -27.31
N GLU A 20 -36.10 -2.39 -26.96
CA GLU A 20 -37.39 -2.73 -27.59
C GLU A 20 -38.17 -1.42 -27.80
N PRO A 21 -38.81 -1.21 -28.98
CA PRO A 21 -39.65 -0.06 -29.27
C PRO A 21 -41.15 -0.41 -29.35
N GLY A 22 -42.00 0.57 -29.06
CA GLY A 22 -43.46 0.55 -29.30
C GLY A 22 -44.11 1.63 -28.45
N GLY A 23 -45.13 2.39 -28.85
CA GLY A 23 -45.95 2.47 -30.06
C GLY A 23 -46.80 3.75 -29.91
N ALA A 24 -47.37 4.23 -31.02
CA ALA A 24 -48.14 5.48 -31.14
C ALA A 24 -49.49 5.46 -30.41
N GLU A 25 -50.03 6.66 -30.09
CA GLU A 25 -51.41 7.19 -30.26
C GLU A 25 -51.38 8.62 -29.62
N GLY A 26 -51.91 9.73 -30.14
CA GLY A 26 -53.18 9.94 -30.82
C GLY A 26 -54.18 10.57 -29.83
N GLY A 27 -54.17 11.90 -29.66
CA GLY A 27 -55.07 12.58 -28.72
C GLY A 27 -54.99 14.11 -28.74
N GLU A 28 -55.77 14.73 -29.62
CA GLU A 28 -56.14 16.14 -29.64
C GLU A 28 -57.10 16.46 -28.50
N VAL A 29 -56.89 17.52 -27.70
CA VAL A 29 -57.97 18.35 -27.12
C VAL A 29 -57.45 19.64 -26.46
N VAL A 30 -57.88 20.75 -27.06
CA VAL A 30 -58.37 22.05 -26.52
C VAL A 30 -57.48 22.86 -25.54
N ALA A 31 -56.94 23.97 -26.07
CA ALA A 31 -56.34 25.05 -25.29
C ALA A 31 -57.42 25.92 -24.61
N VAL A 32 -57.39 25.99 -23.29
CA VAL A 32 -58.20 26.91 -22.48
C VAL A 32 -57.32 28.08 -22.05
N SER A 33 -57.66 29.28 -22.53
CA SER A 33 -57.01 30.54 -22.17
C SER A 33 -57.23 30.87 -20.69
N GLY A 34 -56.18 30.70 -19.88
CA GLY A 34 -56.08 31.25 -18.54
C GLY A 34 -55.41 32.64 -18.53
N PRO A 35 -55.70 33.49 -17.53
CA PRO A 35 -55.17 34.85 -17.47
C PRO A 35 -53.65 34.89 -17.28
N ALA A 36 -53.02 35.89 -17.90
CA ALA A 36 -51.58 36.12 -17.89
C ALA A 36 -51.05 36.31 -16.45
N PRO A 37 -49.92 35.68 -16.08
CA PRO A 37 -49.27 35.94 -14.80
C PRO A 37 -48.69 37.37 -14.75
N PRO A 38 -48.60 38.00 -13.57
CA PRO A 38 -48.04 39.34 -13.43
C PRO A 38 -46.56 39.37 -13.85
N ALA A 39 -46.16 40.47 -14.49
CA ALA A 39 -44.80 40.74 -14.90
C ALA A 39 -43.86 40.71 -13.68
N PHE A 40 -42.98 39.70 -13.63
CA PHE A 40 -41.86 39.67 -12.71
C PHE A 40 -40.82 40.71 -13.15
N SER A 41 -40.55 41.67 -12.27
CA SER A 41 -39.42 42.58 -12.37
C SER A 41 -38.12 41.79 -12.58
N PRO A 42 -37.17 42.24 -13.42
CA PRO A 42 -35.90 41.56 -13.58
C PRO A 42 -35.10 41.72 -12.28
N PHE A 43 -35.13 40.70 -11.42
CA PHE A 43 -34.07 40.51 -10.44
C PHE A 43 -32.81 40.16 -11.22
N THR A 44 -31.89 41.12 -11.28
CA THR A 44 -30.53 40.93 -11.77
C THR A 44 -29.87 39.88 -10.88
N HIS A 45 -29.90 38.61 -11.27
CA HIS A 45 -29.00 37.62 -10.71
C HIS A 45 -27.57 38.07 -11.04
N PRO A 46 -26.64 38.16 -10.07
CA PRO A 46 -25.23 38.20 -10.42
C PRO A 46 -24.97 36.89 -11.16
N ALA A 47 -24.57 36.99 -12.43
CA ALA A 47 -24.10 35.86 -13.20
C ALA A 47 -23.02 35.17 -12.37
N ALA A 48 -23.32 33.99 -11.82
CA ALA A 48 -22.32 33.10 -11.30
C ALA A 48 -21.38 32.83 -12.48
N ARG A 49 -20.19 33.42 -12.40
CA ARG A 49 -19.17 33.34 -13.43
C ARG A 49 -18.79 31.87 -13.54
N GLU A 50 -19.33 31.18 -14.54
CA GLU A 50 -18.87 29.83 -14.89
C GLU A 50 -17.36 29.91 -15.07
N PRO A 51 -16.56 29.17 -14.28
CA PRO A 51 -15.12 29.22 -14.38
C PRO A 51 -14.73 28.79 -15.79
N SER A 52 -13.80 29.53 -16.40
CA SER A 52 -13.35 29.28 -17.77
C SER A 52 -12.90 27.82 -17.95
N MET A 53 -12.99 27.26 -19.16
CA MET A 53 -12.44 25.93 -19.49
C MET A 53 -10.97 25.76 -19.04
N SER A 54 -10.21 26.87 -18.97
CA SER A 54 -8.85 26.89 -18.42
C SER A 54 -8.77 26.75 -16.89
N GLN A 55 -9.83 27.08 -16.14
CA GLN A 55 -9.93 26.89 -14.70
C GLN A 55 -10.41 25.47 -14.31
N ARG A 56 -11.14 24.76 -15.18
CA ARG A 56 -11.47 23.32 -14.96
C ARG A 56 -10.25 22.41 -15.07
N GLN A 57 -9.27 22.75 -15.90
CA GLN A 57 -8.05 21.94 -16.04
C GLN A 57 -7.13 22.01 -14.82
N ASN A 58 -7.23 23.04 -13.97
CA ASN A 58 -6.41 23.16 -12.77
C ASN A 58 -7.02 22.48 -11.52
N GLN A 59 -8.13 21.76 -11.68
CA GLN A 59 -8.81 21.00 -10.63
C GLN A 59 -8.67 19.47 -10.76
N ARG A 60 -7.74 18.98 -11.59
CA ARG A 60 -7.19 17.62 -11.40
C ARG A 60 -6.18 17.65 -10.26
N ARG A 61 -6.70 17.90 -9.07
CA ARG A 61 -6.00 17.84 -7.79
C ARG A 61 -5.42 16.44 -7.64
N GLY A 62 -4.09 16.32 -7.76
CA GLY A 62 -3.39 15.23 -7.10
C GLY A 62 -3.75 15.32 -5.62
N GLY A 63 -4.26 14.23 -5.04
CA GLY A 63 -4.35 14.13 -3.59
C GLY A 63 -2.98 14.38 -2.96
N PRO A 64 -2.90 14.58 -1.64
CA PRO A 64 -1.61 14.62 -0.97
C PRO A 64 -0.85 13.35 -1.35
N ARG A 65 0.20 13.51 -2.17
CA ARG A 65 1.10 12.42 -2.48
C ARG A 65 1.71 12.06 -1.14
N ALA A 66 1.42 10.86 -0.62
CA ALA A 66 2.16 10.38 0.53
C ALA A 66 3.64 10.39 0.15
N ASP A 67 4.42 11.16 0.89
CA ASP A 67 5.87 11.14 0.75
C ASP A 67 6.37 9.80 1.27
N MET A 68 7.43 9.27 0.66
CA MET A 68 8.02 7.98 1.06
C MET A 68 8.93 8.09 2.30
N VAL A 69 9.05 9.31 2.84
CA VAL A 69 10.01 9.65 3.89
C VAL A 69 9.75 8.89 5.18
N PRO A 70 8.52 8.82 5.74
CA PRO A 70 8.30 8.12 7.00
C PRO A 70 8.51 6.61 6.88
N GLU A 71 8.14 5.99 5.75
CA GLU A 71 8.33 4.56 5.51
C GLU A 71 9.81 4.22 5.34
N ILE A 72 10.55 5.01 4.56
CA ILE A 72 12.00 4.84 4.44
C ILE A 72 12.67 5.05 5.80
N ALA A 73 12.27 6.05 6.58
CA ALA A 73 12.83 6.29 7.91
C ALA A 73 12.62 5.11 8.86
N ALA A 74 11.42 4.50 8.86
CA ALA A 74 11.13 3.32 9.65
C ALA A 74 11.98 2.10 9.21
N ALA A 75 12.09 1.86 7.91
CA ALA A 75 12.92 0.79 7.35
C ALA A 75 14.41 0.96 7.69
N VAL A 76 14.96 2.16 7.50
CA VAL A 76 16.35 2.50 7.81
C VAL A 76 16.61 2.34 9.31
N GLY A 77 15.72 2.88 10.15
CA GLY A 77 15.83 2.76 11.60
C GLY A 77 15.86 1.31 12.07
N PHE A 78 15.03 0.45 11.46
CA PHE A 78 15.02 -0.98 11.74
C PHE A 78 16.37 -1.64 11.39
N VAL A 79 16.89 -1.45 10.17
CA VAL A 79 18.17 -2.02 9.75
C VAL A 79 19.33 -1.49 10.61
N SER A 80 19.35 -0.19 10.91
CA SER A 80 20.35 0.42 11.81
C SER A 80 20.27 -0.16 13.22
N SER A 81 19.07 -0.49 13.72
CA SER A 81 18.92 -1.13 15.03
C SER A 81 19.50 -2.55 15.05
N LEU A 82 19.34 -3.33 13.98
CA LEU A 82 19.97 -4.65 13.85
C LEU A 82 21.50 -4.58 13.90
N LEU A 83 22.08 -3.62 13.17
CA LEU A 83 23.53 -3.37 13.18
C LEU A 83 24.03 -2.95 14.57
N ARG A 84 23.26 -2.10 15.27
CA ARG A 84 23.58 -1.65 16.63
C ARG A 84 23.54 -2.79 17.65
N THR A 85 22.51 -3.63 17.61
CA THR A 85 22.28 -4.67 18.61
C THR A 85 23.28 -5.82 18.50
N ARG A 86 23.73 -6.15 17.28
CA ARG A 86 24.56 -7.32 17.01
C ARG A 86 26.05 -7.01 16.81
N GLY A 87 26.42 -5.73 16.74
CA GLY A 87 27.79 -5.31 16.46
C GLY A 87 28.25 -4.12 17.28
N CYS A 88 29.57 -3.92 17.32
CA CYS A 88 30.20 -2.74 17.88
C CYS A 88 30.25 -1.60 16.84
N VAL A 89 29.10 -1.25 16.24
CA VAL A 89 29.00 -0.13 15.30
C VAL A 89 28.74 1.15 16.10
N SER A 90 29.62 2.14 15.96
CA SER A 90 29.48 3.41 16.68
C SER A 90 28.24 4.19 16.22
N GLU A 91 27.69 5.05 17.09
CA GLU A 91 26.53 5.88 16.73
C GLU A 91 26.86 6.81 15.55
N GLN A 92 28.08 7.34 15.48
CA GLN A 92 28.52 8.15 14.33
C GLN A 92 28.49 7.35 13.03
N GLN A 93 28.98 6.11 13.02
CA GLN A 93 28.87 5.23 11.85
C GLN A 93 27.41 4.94 11.51
N LEU A 94 26.55 4.67 12.50
CA LEU A 94 25.13 4.43 12.25
C LEU A 94 24.42 5.65 11.65
N GLN A 95 24.79 6.88 12.03
CA GLN A 95 24.25 8.10 11.42
C GLN A 95 24.65 8.22 9.94
N VAL A 96 25.93 7.97 9.62
CA VAL A 96 26.41 7.96 8.22
C VAL A 96 25.71 6.88 7.41
N PHE A 97 25.63 5.65 7.93
CA PHE A 97 24.92 4.54 7.29
C PHE A 97 23.44 4.86 7.06
N SER A 98 22.75 5.41 8.06
CA SER A 98 21.33 5.74 7.98
C SER A 98 21.06 6.83 6.93
N GLY A 99 21.94 7.84 6.85
CA GLY A 99 21.87 8.87 5.80
C GLY A 99 22.05 8.27 4.41
N ALA A 100 23.12 7.51 4.21
CA ALA A 100 23.43 6.87 2.93
C ALA A 100 22.33 5.90 2.46
N LEU A 101 21.78 5.10 3.37
CA LEU A 101 20.71 4.15 3.04
C LEU A 101 19.42 4.88 2.69
N ARG A 102 19.04 5.92 3.45
CA ARG A 102 17.85 6.73 3.16
C ARG A 102 17.91 7.36 1.76
N GLU A 103 19.03 7.97 1.41
CA GLU A 103 19.22 8.57 0.08
C GLU A 103 19.16 7.53 -1.04
N ALA A 104 19.83 6.40 -0.86
CA ALA A 104 19.84 5.34 -1.86
C ALA A 104 18.46 4.71 -2.09
N LEU A 105 17.69 4.50 -1.02
CA LEU A 105 16.31 3.99 -1.12
C LEU A 105 15.37 5.02 -1.76
N ALA A 106 15.48 6.30 -1.38
CA ALA A 106 14.64 7.35 -1.95
C ALA A 106 14.86 7.48 -3.47
N GLU A 107 16.11 7.44 -3.93
CA GLU A 107 16.39 7.45 -5.37
C GLU A 107 15.93 6.15 -6.05
N HIS A 108 16.12 4.99 -5.41
CA HIS A 108 15.66 3.71 -5.96
C HIS A 108 14.13 3.67 -6.14
N TYR A 109 13.37 4.19 -5.17
CA TYR A 109 11.91 4.11 -5.17
C TYR A 109 11.21 5.22 -5.97
N LYS A 110 11.93 6.27 -6.36
CA LYS A 110 11.41 7.48 -7.01
C LYS A 110 10.37 7.27 -8.12
N HIS A 111 10.56 6.27 -8.97
CA HIS A 111 9.67 5.94 -10.08
C HIS A 111 8.78 4.71 -9.84
N HIS A 112 8.88 4.14 -8.64
CA HIS A 112 8.18 2.93 -8.22
C HIS A 112 7.39 3.18 -6.93
N TRP A 113 6.96 4.40 -6.65
CA TRP A 113 6.14 4.75 -5.49
C TRP A 113 4.72 5.13 -5.92
N PHE A 114 3.72 4.35 -5.51
CA PHE A 114 2.33 4.52 -5.95
C PHE A 114 1.37 4.52 -4.73
N PRO A 115 1.17 5.65 -4.03
CA PRO A 115 0.29 5.72 -2.86
C PRO A 115 -1.14 5.25 -3.12
N GLU A 116 -1.68 5.45 -4.33
CA GLU A 116 -3.02 5.00 -4.70
C GLU A 116 -3.13 3.48 -4.89
N LYS A 117 -1.99 2.80 -5.07
CA LYS A 117 -1.88 1.34 -5.21
C LYS A 117 -0.64 0.87 -4.44
N PRO A 118 -0.65 0.84 -3.10
CA PRO A 118 0.55 0.64 -2.28
C PRO A 118 1.38 -0.58 -2.67
N PHE A 119 0.70 -1.71 -2.95
CA PHE A 119 1.36 -2.96 -3.34
C PHE A 119 1.96 -2.96 -4.75
N LYS A 120 1.62 -1.99 -5.61
CA LYS A 120 2.23 -1.88 -6.94
C LYS A 120 3.72 -1.54 -6.76
N GLY A 121 4.58 -2.41 -7.27
CA GLY A 121 6.03 -2.26 -7.13
C GLY A 121 6.60 -2.69 -5.77
N SER A 122 5.80 -3.29 -4.87
CA SER A 122 6.28 -3.76 -3.57
C SER A 122 7.47 -4.72 -3.69
N GLY A 123 7.40 -5.69 -4.61
CA GLY A 123 8.52 -6.59 -4.88
C GLY A 123 9.79 -5.91 -5.43
N TYR A 124 9.66 -4.76 -6.11
CA TYR A 124 10.81 -3.97 -6.56
C TYR A 124 11.46 -3.21 -5.40
N ARG A 125 10.64 -2.69 -4.48
CA ARG A 125 11.10 -1.97 -3.29
C ARG A 125 11.54 -2.89 -2.15
N CYS A 126 11.22 -4.18 -2.24
CA CYS A 126 11.55 -5.15 -1.21
C CYS A 126 13.06 -5.23 -0.99
N ILE A 127 13.48 -5.01 0.24
CA ILE A 127 14.86 -5.25 0.69
C ILE A 127 14.93 -6.72 1.14
N ARG A 128 15.82 -7.50 0.53
CA ARG A 128 15.93 -8.94 0.80
C ARG A 128 17.36 -9.36 1.08
N ILE A 129 17.54 -10.04 2.20
CA ILE A 129 18.77 -10.73 2.58
C ILE A 129 18.45 -12.21 2.66
N ASN A 130 19.21 -13.01 1.92
CA ASN A 130 19.24 -14.46 2.00
C ASN A 130 20.70 -14.91 1.83
N HIS A 131 20.97 -15.93 1.02
CA HIS A 131 22.34 -16.24 0.55
C HIS A 131 23.03 -15.06 -0.15
N LYS A 132 22.27 -14.05 -0.60
CA LYS A 132 22.78 -12.81 -1.18
C LYS A 132 22.38 -11.60 -0.32
N MET A 133 23.35 -10.74 -0.04
CA MET A 133 23.12 -9.45 0.60
C MET A 133 22.44 -8.47 -0.36
N ASP A 134 21.51 -7.68 0.17
CA ASP A 134 20.91 -6.59 -0.59
C ASP A 134 21.99 -5.60 -1.07
N PRO A 135 22.02 -5.25 -2.37
CA PRO A 135 23.09 -4.40 -2.91
C PRO A 135 23.04 -2.96 -2.38
N ILE A 136 21.86 -2.44 -2.01
CA ILE A 136 21.72 -1.09 -1.47
C ILE A 136 22.24 -1.07 -0.04
N ILE A 137 21.88 -2.06 0.79
CA ILE A 137 22.46 -2.23 2.13
C ILE A 137 23.98 -2.39 2.05
N SER A 138 24.47 -3.30 1.20
CA SER A 138 25.91 -3.54 1.07
C SER A 138 26.66 -2.26 0.67
N LYS A 139 26.10 -1.47 -0.25
CA LYS A 139 26.69 -0.20 -0.69
C LYS A 139 26.71 0.83 0.44
N ALA A 140 25.60 1.01 1.16
CA ALA A 140 25.52 1.96 2.28
C ALA A 140 26.48 1.57 3.42
N ALA A 141 26.52 0.28 3.76
CA ALA A 141 27.40 -0.25 4.81
C ALA A 141 28.90 -0.12 4.47
N SER A 142 29.27 -0.24 3.19
CA SER A 142 30.66 -0.07 2.78
C SER A 142 31.21 1.33 3.09
N GLN A 143 30.36 2.36 3.11
CA GLN A 143 30.76 3.73 3.44
C GLN A 143 31.20 3.90 4.90
N ILE A 144 30.78 3.01 5.79
CA ILE A 144 31.15 3.02 7.22
C ILE A 144 32.20 1.96 7.55
N GLY A 145 32.80 1.34 6.53
CA GLY A 145 33.85 0.35 6.67
C GLY A 145 33.38 -1.07 6.99
N LEU A 146 32.07 -1.36 6.87
CA LEU A 146 31.58 -2.73 7.05
C LEU A 146 31.76 -3.55 5.78
N SER A 147 32.52 -4.65 5.91
CA SER A 147 32.70 -5.64 4.86
C SER A 147 31.47 -6.54 4.71
N LEU A 148 31.35 -7.18 3.54
CA LEU A 148 30.25 -8.10 3.25
C LEU A 148 30.18 -9.28 4.26
N PRO A 149 31.29 -9.94 4.66
CA PRO A 149 31.25 -10.97 5.71
C PRO A 149 30.75 -10.46 7.05
N GLN A 150 31.13 -9.24 7.46
CA GLN A 150 30.61 -8.62 8.68
C GLN A 150 29.10 -8.41 8.60
N LEU A 151 28.57 -7.97 7.45
CA LEU A 151 27.13 -7.82 7.28
C LEU A 151 26.37 -9.14 7.44
N TYR A 152 26.90 -10.25 6.92
CA TYR A 152 26.30 -11.57 7.12
C TYR A 152 26.33 -12.05 8.58
N GLN A 153 27.28 -11.59 9.38
CA GLN A 153 27.32 -11.88 10.82
C GLN A 153 26.37 -10.98 11.61
N LEU A 154 26.21 -9.72 11.19
CA LEU A 154 25.46 -8.70 11.91
C LEU A 154 23.97 -8.69 11.57
N LEU A 155 23.57 -9.05 10.36
CA LEU A 155 22.17 -9.05 9.93
C LEU A 155 21.58 -10.47 9.98
N PRO A 156 20.25 -10.63 10.09
CA PRO A 156 19.62 -11.93 9.94
C PRO A 156 19.99 -12.55 8.59
N SER A 157 20.30 -13.86 8.60
CA SER A 157 20.61 -14.62 7.38
C SER A 157 19.46 -14.61 6.38
N GLU A 158 18.23 -14.48 6.88
CA GLU A 158 17.00 -14.40 6.10
C GLU A 158 16.15 -13.25 6.61
N LEU A 159 16.12 -12.17 5.83
CA LEU A 159 15.30 -10.98 6.08
C LEU A 159 14.58 -10.62 4.80
N THR A 160 13.29 -10.39 4.90
CA THR A 160 12.49 -9.74 3.86
C THR A 160 11.81 -8.52 4.47
N LEU A 161 12.03 -7.35 3.91
CA LEU A 161 11.51 -6.07 4.41
C LEU A 161 10.79 -5.36 3.27
N TRP A 162 9.49 -5.16 3.42
CA TRP A 162 8.62 -4.44 2.49
C TRP A 162 8.49 -3.00 2.94
N VAL A 163 8.76 -2.07 2.02
CA VAL A 163 8.64 -0.63 2.24
C VAL A 163 7.63 -0.12 1.25
N ASP A 164 6.37 -0.09 1.67
CA ASP A 164 5.22 0.24 0.83
C ASP A 164 4.55 1.52 1.34
N PRO A 165 3.86 2.30 0.48
CA PRO A 165 3.10 3.45 0.98
C PRO A 165 2.18 3.05 2.12
N TYR A 166 2.29 3.79 3.23
CA TYR A 166 1.51 3.60 4.45
C TYR A 166 1.84 2.35 5.28
N GLU A 167 2.74 1.46 4.84
CA GLU A 167 3.10 0.26 5.61
C GLU A 167 4.56 -0.13 5.42
N VAL A 168 5.25 -0.38 6.54
CA VAL A 168 6.54 -1.07 6.54
C VAL A 168 6.39 -2.33 7.35
N SER A 169 6.64 -3.46 6.73
CA SER A 169 6.53 -4.78 7.36
C SER A 169 7.72 -5.65 7.01
N TYR A 170 8.03 -6.62 7.87
CA TYR A 170 9.17 -7.49 7.69
C TYR A 170 8.89 -8.92 8.12
N ARG A 171 9.72 -9.84 7.63
CA ARG A 171 9.78 -11.24 8.05
C ARG A 171 11.24 -11.64 8.24
N ILE A 172 11.53 -12.32 9.35
CA ILE A 172 12.84 -12.94 9.63
C ILE A 172 12.68 -14.45 9.56
N GLY A 173 13.50 -15.13 8.75
CA GLY A 173 13.36 -16.56 8.44
C GLY A 173 12.35 -16.85 7.33
N GLU A 174 12.48 -18.00 6.65
CA GLU A 174 11.51 -18.48 5.65
C GLU A 174 10.11 -18.65 6.25
N ASP A 175 10.01 -19.30 7.42
CA ASP A 175 8.76 -19.58 8.13
C ASP A 175 8.40 -18.51 9.19
N GLY A 176 9.05 -17.35 9.14
CA GLY A 176 8.81 -16.27 10.09
C GLY A 176 7.42 -15.65 9.98
N SER A 177 6.90 -15.16 11.10
CA SER A 177 5.72 -14.29 11.10
C SER A 177 6.03 -12.94 10.45
N ILE A 178 5.03 -12.35 9.79
CA ILE A 178 5.11 -10.96 9.32
C ILE A 178 4.82 -10.03 10.50
N CYS A 179 5.73 -9.07 10.70
CA CYS A 179 5.62 -8.03 11.72
C CYS A 179 5.55 -6.65 11.06
N VAL A 180 4.68 -5.78 11.55
CA VAL A 180 4.53 -4.41 11.07
C VAL A 180 5.40 -3.47 11.92
N LEU A 181 6.26 -2.69 11.26
CA LEU A 181 7.13 -1.67 11.86
C LEU A 181 6.50 -0.27 11.81
N TYR A 182 5.76 0.01 10.74
CA TYR A 182 5.09 1.27 10.51
C TYR A 182 3.77 1.01 9.82
N GLU A 183 2.73 1.71 10.26
CA GLU A 183 1.41 1.70 9.63
C GLU A 183 0.84 3.12 9.71
N ALA A 184 0.32 3.61 8.59
CA ALA A 184 -0.43 4.85 8.52
C ALA A 184 -1.77 4.60 7.83
N THR A 185 -2.77 5.41 8.16
CA THR A 185 -4.04 5.35 7.46
C THR A 185 -3.92 6.11 6.15
N ALA A 186 -4.02 5.38 5.02
CA ALA A 186 -4.35 6.01 3.76
C ALA A 186 -5.69 6.72 3.96
N THR A 187 -5.74 8.04 3.85
CA THR A 187 -6.98 8.81 4.05
C THR A 187 -7.96 8.54 2.90
N LYS A 188 -8.66 7.39 2.94
CA LYS A 188 -9.89 7.04 2.19
C LYS A 188 -10.76 6.10 3.03
N PRO A 189 -12.12 6.19 2.94
CA PRO A 189 -13.02 5.57 3.90
C PRO A 189 -13.01 4.04 3.78
N VAL A 190 -12.98 3.42 4.95
CA VAL A 190 -13.15 1.99 5.30
C VAL A 190 -13.48 1.06 4.13
N SER A 191 -12.53 0.19 3.79
CA SER A 191 -12.87 -1.19 3.43
C SER A 191 -11.98 -2.10 4.28
N SER A 192 -12.61 -2.67 5.30
CA SER A 192 -12.03 -3.62 6.24
C SER A 192 -11.55 -4.86 5.49
N TYR A 193 -10.25 -4.99 5.28
CA TYR A 193 -9.63 -6.32 5.20
C TYR A 193 -9.10 -6.64 6.59
N GLY A 194 -9.71 -7.64 7.21
CA GLY A 194 -9.52 -8.00 8.61
C GLY A 194 -8.07 -8.37 8.93
N MET A 195 -7.47 -7.59 9.83
CA MET A 195 -6.27 -7.97 10.55
C MET A 195 -6.61 -9.03 11.61
N LEU A 196 -6.13 -10.25 11.40
CA LEU A 196 -5.89 -11.20 12.48
C LEU A 196 -4.44 -11.01 12.95
N THR A 197 -4.22 -10.08 13.88
CA THR A 197 -2.96 -10.02 14.63
C THR A 197 -3.13 -10.79 15.94
N CYS A 198 -2.16 -11.65 16.24
CA CYS A 198 -2.15 -12.64 17.31
C CYS A 198 -2.02 -12.07 18.74
N LYS A 199 -2.52 -10.85 18.97
CA LYS A 199 -2.48 -10.19 20.30
C LYS A 199 -3.82 -10.10 21.04
N ASN A 200 -4.94 -10.54 20.44
CA ASN A 200 -6.25 -10.54 21.10
C ASN A 200 -6.79 -11.94 21.49
N GLN A 201 -5.91 -12.91 21.76
CA GLN A 201 -6.31 -14.21 22.33
C GLN A 201 -5.95 -14.31 23.82
N MET A 202 -6.39 -13.33 24.62
CA MET A 202 -6.38 -13.48 26.10
C MET A 202 -7.66 -13.00 26.79
N MET A 203 -8.72 -12.61 26.05
CA MET A 203 -9.97 -12.13 26.65
C MET A 203 -11.24 -12.73 26.04
N LEU A 204 -11.21 -14.01 25.67
CA LEU A 204 -12.43 -14.81 25.50
C LEU A 204 -12.24 -16.15 26.21
N GLY A 205 -12.63 -16.18 27.48
CA GLY A 205 -12.86 -17.44 28.17
C GLY A 205 -13.96 -18.21 27.46
N ARG A 206 -13.66 -19.44 27.03
CA ARG A 206 -14.62 -20.54 26.83
C ARG A 206 -13.89 -21.85 26.54
N THR A 207 -13.88 -22.71 27.57
CA THR A 207 -13.79 -24.18 27.59
C THR A 207 -13.40 -24.90 26.29
N SER A 208 -12.21 -25.50 26.28
CA SER A 208 -11.85 -26.58 25.35
C SER A 208 -12.58 -27.89 25.72
N PRO A 209 -13.08 -28.68 24.76
CA PRO A 209 -13.31 -30.10 24.99
C PRO A 209 -12.01 -30.88 24.79
N SER A 210 -11.56 -31.57 25.82
CA SER A 210 -10.45 -32.53 25.77
C SER A 210 -10.87 -33.77 24.97
N LYS A 211 -10.12 -34.10 23.91
CA LYS A 211 -10.16 -35.44 23.30
C LYS A 211 -9.11 -36.31 23.98
N ASN A 212 -9.55 -37.13 24.93
CA ASN A 212 -8.78 -38.24 25.47
C ASN A 212 -8.70 -39.35 24.41
N TYR A 213 -7.48 -39.72 23.99
CA TYR A 213 -7.24 -41.03 23.37
C TYR A 213 -6.78 -41.98 24.49
N ILE A 214 -7.60 -42.97 24.81
CA ILE A 214 -7.24 -44.09 25.70
C ILE A 214 -6.84 -45.25 24.77
N MET A 215 -5.57 -45.66 24.86
CA MET A 215 -5.07 -46.89 24.25
C MET A 215 -5.14 -47.99 25.31
N THR A 216 -6.08 -48.93 25.19
CA THR A 216 -6.13 -50.14 26.02
C THR A 216 -5.27 -51.24 25.40
N VAL A 217 -4.27 -51.70 26.15
CA VAL A 217 -3.57 -52.97 25.92
C VAL A 217 -4.27 -54.05 26.75
N SER A 218 -4.63 -55.17 26.10
CA SER A 218 -5.18 -56.35 26.76
C SER A 218 -4.05 -57.34 27.07
N SER A 219 -4.05 -57.87 28.29
CA SER A 219 -3.37 -59.11 28.69
C SER A 219 -4.41 -60.20 28.91
#